data_AF-A0A7Y6YVW1-F1
#
_entry.id   AF-A0A7Y6YVW1-F1
#
_cell.length_a   1.000
_cell.length_b   1.000
_cell.length_c   1.000
_cell.angle_alpha   90.00
_cell.angle_beta   90.00
_cell.angle_gamma   90.00
#
_symmetry.space_group_name_H-M   'P 1'
#
loop_
_entity.id
_entity.type
_entity.pdbx_description
1 polymer ?
#
loop_
_entity_poly.entity_id
_entity_poly.type
_entity_poly.pdbx_seq_one_letter_code
_entity_poly.pdbx_strand_id
1 'polypeptide(L)' 'MSDVLPQQKLLLELLIMSGDIAVADDISGTILERTVEECEKKGWVQRSQFGAGFHKTTITPLGRTKSGLKR' A
#
# COMPACT_ATOMS: atom_id res chain seq x y z
N MET A 1 14.94 14.23 3.46
CA MET A 1 14.66 12.90 2.87
C MET A 1 13.40 12.40 3.54
N SER A 2 12.38 11.98 2.80
CA SER A 2 11.17 11.43 3.42
C SER A 2 11.52 10.07 3.99
N ASP A 3 11.73 9.97 5.31
CA ASP A 3 11.94 8.68 5.98
C ASP A 3 10.69 7.83 5.76
N VAL A 4 10.83 6.83 4.89
CA VAL A 4 9.79 5.82 4.68
C VAL A 4 9.70 5.01 5.96
N LEU A 5 8.53 5.01 6.60
CA LEU A 5 8.36 4.28 7.86
C LEU A 5 8.51 2.76 7.61
N PRO A 6 9.00 1.97 8.58
CA PRO A 6 9.21 0.53 8.40
C PRO A 6 7.97 -0.22 7.88
N GLN A 7 6.79 0.10 8.41
CA GLN A 7 5.52 -0.51 7.98
C GLN A 7 5.11 -0.09 6.56
N GLN A 8 5.41 1.14 6.15
CA GLN A 8 5.16 1.62 4.78
C GLN A 8 6.09 0.90 3.81
N LYS A 9 7.37 0.74 4.18
CA LYS A 9 8.34 -0.04 3.41
C LYS A 9 7.88 -1.48 3.26
N LEU A 10 7.48 -2.13 4.35
CA LEU A 10 6.94 -3.49 4.32
C LEU A 10 5.75 -3.63 3.36
N LEU A 11 4.79 -2.71 3.39
CA LEU A 11 3.64 -2.72 2.48
C LEU A 11 4.06 -2.58 1.01
N LEU A 12 4.95 -1.64 0.70
CA LEU A 12 5.42 -1.41 -0.67
C LEU A 12 6.19 -2.62 -1.21
N GLU A 13 7.02 -3.24 -0.37
CA GLU A 13 7.78 -4.43 -0.71
C GLU A 13 6.87 -5.65 -0.92
N LEU A 14 5.83 -5.81 -0.09
CA LEU A 14 4.80 -6.83 -0.27
C LEU A 14 4.09 -6.67 -1.62
N LEU A 15 3.67 -5.45 -1.97
CA LEU A 15 3.03 -5.16 -3.26
C LEU A 15 3.95 -5.42 -4.46
N ILE A 16 5.25 -5.16 -4.30
CA ILE A 16 6.22 -5.50 -5.35
C ILE A 16 6.32 -7.00 -5.53
N MET A 17 6.40 -7.78 -4.44
CA MET A 17 6.56 -9.23 -4.50
C MET A 17 5.29 -9.93 -5.00
N SER A 18 4.14 -9.61 -4.40
CA SER A 18 2.87 -10.32 -4.57
C SER A 18 1.99 -9.75 -5.69
N GLY A 19 2.29 -8.54 -6.19
CA GLY A 19 1.37 -7.79 -7.03
C GLY A 19 0.28 -7.11 -6.18
N ASP A 20 -0.88 -6.89 -6.80
CA ASP A 20 -1.98 -6.19 -6.14
C ASP A 20 -2.58 -7.05 -5.02
N ILE A 21 -2.91 -6.41 -3.89
CA ILE A 21 -3.58 -7.09 -2.76
C ILE A 21 -5.01 -6.59 -2.61
N ALA A 22 -5.90 -7.48 -2.18
CA ALA A 22 -7.22 -7.11 -1.70
C ALA A 22 -7.16 -6.81 -0.20
N VAL A 23 -7.69 -5.65 0.20
CA VAL A 23 -7.78 -5.21 1.60
C VAL A 23 -9.26 -5.06 1.91
N ALA A 24 -9.76 -5.71 2.96
CA ALA A 24 -11.17 -5.58 3.32
C ALA A 24 -11.52 -4.12 3.66
N ASP A 25 -12.74 -3.68 3.42
CA ASP A 25 -13.19 -2.31 3.69
C ASP A 25 -13.68 -2.10 5.14
N ASP A 26 -13.73 -3.17 5.94
CA ASP A 26 -14.17 -3.18 7.34
C ASP A 26 -13.04 -3.23 8.38
N ILE A 27 -11.78 -3.03 7.96
CA ILE A 27 -10.59 -3.10 8.83
C ILE A 27 -10.30 -1.79 9.59
N SER A 28 -11.34 -1.02 9.91
CA SER A 28 -11.22 0.30 10.54
C SER A 28 -10.45 0.23 11.86
N GLY A 29 -9.51 1.15 12.04
CA GLY A 29 -8.67 1.28 13.23
C GLY A 29 -7.46 0.35 13.25
N THR A 30 -7.26 -0.49 12.23
CA THR A 30 -6.09 -1.37 12.14
C THR A 30 -4.84 -0.62 11.68
N ILE A 31 -3.66 -1.17 12.01
CA ILE A 31 -2.39 -0.64 11.49
C ILE A 31 -2.29 -0.75 9.96
N LEU A 32 -2.90 -1.79 9.37
CA LEU A 32 -2.89 -1.98 7.93
C LEU A 32 -3.68 -0.87 7.22
N GLU A 33 -4.89 -0.56 7.69
CA GLU A 33 -5.70 0.55 7.17
C GLU A 33 -4.90 1.85 7.18
N ARG A 34 -4.38 2.24 8.36
CA ARG A 34 -3.59 3.48 8.52
C ARG A 34 -2.39 3.51 7.59
N THR A 35 -1.67 2.39 7.47
CA THR A 35 -0.48 2.30 6.61
C THR A 35 -0.84 2.46 5.13
N VAL A 36 -1.93 1.83 4.68
CA VAL A 36 -2.43 1.95 3.31
C VAL A 36 -2.87 3.38 3.03
N GLU A 37 -3.63 4.01 3.94
CA GLU A 37 -4.05 5.40 3.81
C GLU A 37 -2.88 6.39 3.76
N GLU A 38 -1.87 6.21 4.61
CA GLU A 38 -0.66 7.04 4.60
C GLU A 38 0.09 6.90 3.28
N CYS A 39 0.26 5.67 2.77
CA CYS A 39 0.89 5.42 1.48
C CYS A 39 0.07 6.01 0.32
N GLU A 40 -1.26 5.94 0.38
CA GLU A 40 -2.15 6.51 -0.62
C GLU A 40 -2.09 8.04 -0.62
N LYS A 41 -2.13 8.68 0.55
CA LYS A 41 -1.96 10.14 0.72
C LYS A 41 -0.62 10.63 0.16
N LYS A 42 0.42 9.80 0.21
CA LYS A 42 1.74 10.09 -0.38
C LYS A 42 1.84 9.75 -1.88
N GLY A 43 0.78 9.21 -2.48
CA GLY A 43 0.73 8.78 -3.88
C GLY A 43 1.56 7.53 -4.18
N TRP A 44 1.93 6.74 -3.16
CA TRP A 44 2.75 5.54 -3.32
C TRP A 44 1.93 4.31 -3.68
N VAL A 45 0.66 4.30 -3.32
CA VAL A 45 -0.32 3.29 -3.71
C VAL A 45 -1.61 3.96 -4.19
N GLN A 46 -2.44 3.20 -4.88
CA GLN A 46 -3.80 3.58 -5.26
C GLN A 46 -4.77 2.49 -4.80
N ARG A 47 -5.90 2.89 -4.23
CA ARG A 47 -7.01 1.99 -3.96
C ARG A 47 -8.09 2.13 -5.03
N SER A 48 -8.68 0.99 -5.38
CA SER A 48 -9.88 0.92 -6.21
C SER A 48 -10.84 -0.08 -5.59
N GLN A 49 -12.14 0.17 -5.71
CA GLN A 49 -13.15 -0.75 -5.21
C GLN A 49 -13.05 -2.08 -5.98
N PHE A 50 -13.03 -3.20 -5.25
CA PHE A 50 -12.88 -4.53 -5.79
C PHE A 50 -13.91 -5.47 -5.15
N GLY A 51 -15.06 -5.64 -5.82
CA GLY A 51 -16.11 -6.55 -5.35
C GLY A 51 -16.75 -6.15 -4.02
N ALA A 52 -17.43 -7.12 -3.40
CA ALA A 52 -18.20 -6.93 -2.17
C ALA A 52 -17.29 -6.94 -0.92
N GLY A 53 -16.93 -5.75 -0.42
CA GLY A 53 -16.24 -5.60 0.87
C GLY A 53 -14.71 -5.46 0.79
N PHE A 54 -14.14 -5.21 -0.40
CA PHE A 54 -12.68 -5.08 -0.54
C PHE A 54 -12.26 -3.90 -1.42
N HIS A 55 -11.12 -3.32 -1.07
CA HIS A 55 -10.35 -2.42 -1.89
C HIS A 55 -9.12 -3.14 -2.46
N LYS A 56 -8.97 -3.11 -3.77
CA LYS A 56 -7.72 -3.49 -4.42
C LYS A 56 -6.70 -2.38 -4.21
N THR A 57 -5.55 -2.72 -3.61
CA THR A 57 -4.42 -1.82 -3.42
C THR A 57 -3.33 -2.15 -4.42
N THR A 58 -2.95 -1.15 -5.23
CA THR A 58 -1.97 -1.25 -6.31
C THR A 58 -0.80 -0.30 -6.05
N ILE A 59 0.44 -0.74 -6.25
CA ILE A 59 1.62 0.14 -6.12
C ILE A 59 1.78 1.05 -7.35
N THR A 60 2.04 2.34 -7.12
CA THR A 60 2.28 3.31 -8.20
C THR A 60 3.75 3.30 -8.65
N PRO A 61 4.09 3.90 -9.82
CA PRO A 61 5.48 4.12 -10.19
C PRO A 61 6.26 4.91 -9.13
N LEU A 62 5.63 5.92 -8.49
CA LEU A 62 6.25 6.68 -7.40
C LEU A 62 6.52 5.77 -6.19
N GLY A 63 5.56 4.94 -5.78
CA GLY A 63 5.73 4.00 -4.68
C GLY A 63 6.87 3.01 -4.89
N ARG A 64 7.07 2.54 -6.13
CA ARG A 64 8.21 1.67 -6.47
C ARG A 64 9.56 2.33 -6.16
N THR A 65 9.71 3.63 -6.41
CA THR A 65 10.95 4.38 -6.08
C THR A 65 11.21 4.53 -4.58
N LYS A 66 10.19 4.31 -3.75
CA LYS A 66 10.26 4.40 -2.29
C LYS A 66 10.44 3.03 -1.63
N SER A 67 10.25 1.96 -2.38
CA SER A 67 10.61 0.62 -1.93
C SER A 67 12.12 0.46 -1.85
N GLY A 68 12.59 -0.40 -0.94
CA GLY A 68 14.00 -0.80 -0.90
C GLY A 68 14.35 -1.89 -1.92
N LEU A 69 13.36 -2.54 -2.52
CA LEU A 69 13.55 -3.61 -3.48
C LEU A 69 13.84 -3.06 -4.89
N LYS A 70 14.98 -3.46 -5.44
CA LYS A 70 15.25 -3.36 -6.88
C LYS A 70 14.84 -4.68 -7.52
N ARG A 71 13.88 -4.66 -8.45
CA ARG A 71 13.62 -5.77 -9.36
C ARG A 71 14.48 -5.61 -10.60
#